data_AF-A0A4U0YF69-F1
#
_entry.id   AF-A0A4U0YF69-F1
#
_cell.length_a   1.000
_cell.length_b   1.000
_cell.length_c   1.000
_cell.angle_alpha   90.00
_cell.angle_beta   90.00
_cell.angle_gamma   90.00
#
_symmetry.space_group_name_H-M   'P 1'
#
loop_
_entity.id
_entity.type
_entity.pdbx_description
1 polymer ?
#
loop_
_entity_poly.entity_id
_entity_poly.type
_entity_poly.pdbx_seq_one_letter_code
_entity_poly.pdbx_strand_id
1 'polypeptide(L)'
;MHDKLVDGWRVEQRQQIASRRGLNVWPQDEPEDLLQIERIAQWIDALPQPALIEHPLHPLKMWVAPGFSPRMAYYFALGDYEEADLELIEKLIKRGDRVLECGGGAGITGSLAAMCSRNPVTVVEPNQLMHAVIERNVQLNDQRCELIAAAVVANDYVGDELTLHVQAEYWWSSVLDKGQGSRCRPRSSGSPTCLSM
;
A
#
# COMPACT_ATOMS: atom_id res chain seq x y z
N MET A 1 -5.59 -11.59 -19.60
CA MET A 1 -6.87 -10.94 -19.91
C MET A 1 -6.85 -9.66 -19.09
N HIS A 2 -6.71 -8.51 -19.74
CA HIS A 2 -6.72 -7.20 -19.05
C HIS A 2 -8.18 -6.83 -18.81
N ASP A 3 -8.74 -7.27 -17.69
CA ASP A 3 -10.04 -6.76 -17.25
C ASP A 3 -9.79 -5.40 -16.60
N LYS A 4 -10.29 -4.34 -17.23
CA LYS A 4 -10.39 -3.04 -16.57
C LYS A 4 -11.39 -3.20 -15.43
N LEU A 5 -10.88 -3.22 -14.20
CA LEU A 5 -11.70 -3.37 -13.00
C LEU A 5 -12.64 -2.19 -12.76
N VAL A 6 -12.32 -1.03 -13.36
CA VAL A 6 -13.08 0.22 -13.22
C VAL A 6 -13.21 0.88 -14.59
N ASP A 7 -14.38 1.49 -14.84
CA ASP A 7 -14.64 2.24 -16.07
C ASP A 7 -13.81 3.53 -16.14
N GLY A 8 -13.39 3.92 -17.35
CA GLY A 8 -12.54 5.11 -17.55
C GLY A 8 -13.17 6.43 -17.08
N TRP A 9 -14.49 6.59 -17.23
CA TRP A 9 -15.19 7.80 -16.77
C TRP A 9 -15.13 7.97 -15.24
N ARG A 10 -15.06 6.87 -14.48
CA ARG A 10 -14.90 6.90 -13.01
C ARG A 10 -13.51 7.36 -12.62
N VAL A 11 -12.49 6.91 -13.34
CA VAL A 11 -11.11 7.38 -13.15
C VAL A 11 -11.06 8.89 -13.36
N GLU A 12 -11.58 9.39 -14.48
CA GLU A 12 -11.61 10.84 -14.78
C GLU A 12 -12.35 11.65 -13.72
N GLN A 13 -13.52 11.17 -13.26
CA GLN A 13 -14.26 11.83 -12.19
C GLN A 13 -13.48 11.84 -10.88
N ARG A 14 -12.85 10.72 -10.50
CA ARG A 14 -12.11 10.62 -9.25
C ARG A 14 -10.87 11.51 -9.24
N GLN A 15 -10.17 11.67 -10.36
CA GLN A 15 -9.04 12.59 -10.47
C GLN A 15 -9.41 14.05 -10.14
N GLN A 16 -10.61 14.50 -10.51
CA GLN A 16 -11.08 15.84 -10.16
C GLN A 16 -11.28 16.03 -8.65
N ILE A 17 -11.60 14.95 -7.94
CA ILE A 17 -11.73 14.93 -6.49
C ILE A 17 -10.36 14.85 -5.83
N ALA A 18 -9.51 13.92 -6.29
CA ALA A 18 -8.16 13.70 -5.77
C ALA A 18 -7.28 14.96 -5.88
N SER A 19 -7.31 15.66 -7.02
CA SER A 19 -6.57 16.91 -7.23
C SER A 19 -6.98 18.07 -6.32
N ARG A 20 -8.18 18.02 -5.73
CA ARG A 20 -8.68 19.01 -4.75
C ARG A 20 -8.47 18.56 -3.30
N ARG A 21 -8.03 17.32 -3.11
CA ARG A 21 -7.83 16.70 -1.80
C ARG A 21 -6.48 17.15 -1.22
N GLY A 22 -6.46 17.47 0.07
CA GLY A 22 -5.21 17.79 0.78
C GLY A 22 -4.38 16.55 1.04
N LEU A 23 -3.07 16.73 1.26
CA LEU A 23 -2.08 15.64 1.44
C LEU A 23 -2.41 14.66 2.58
N ASN A 24 -3.13 15.09 3.61
CA ASN A 24 -3.47 14.27 4.78
C ASN A 24 -4.88 13.66 4.72
N VAL A 25 -5.52 13.67 3.55
CA VAL A 25 -6.90 13.19 3.39
C VAL A 25 -6.88 11.97 2.49
N TRP A 26 -7.39 10.87 3.04
CA TRP A 26 -7.55 9.61 2.35
C TRP A 26 -8.82 9.59 1.51
N PRO A 27 -8.88 8.77 0.43
CA PRO A 27 -10.12 8.45 -0.24
C PRO A 27 -11.23 8.10 0.76
N GLN A 28 -12.42 8.64 0.55
CA GLN A 28 -13.61 8.32 1.31
C GLN A 28 -14.52 7.47 0.43
N ASP A 29 -15.04 6.38 1.00
CA ASP A 29 -15.97 5.50 0.31
C ASP A 29 -17.30 6.24 0.09
N GLU A 30 -17.70 6.41 -1.17
CA GLU A 30 -19.06 6.77 -1.54
C GLU A 30 -19.93 5.50 -1.65
N PRO A 31 -21.28 5.60 -1.56
CA PRO A 31 -22.14 4.42 -1.67
C PRO A 31 -21.92 3.60 -2.94
N GLU A 32 -21.56 4.26 -4.04
CA GLU A 32 -21.22 3.61 -5.30
C GLU A 32 -19.84 2.94 -5.33
N ASP A 33 -18.92 3.36 -4.45
CA ASP A 33 -17.62 2.71 -4.26
C ASP A 33 -17.81 1.39 -3.55
N LEU A 34 -18.67 1.34 -2.52
CA LEU A 34 -18.94 0.14 -1.74
C LEU A 34 -19.43 -1.03 -2.62
N LEU A 35 -20.30 -0.75 -3.60
CA LEU A 35 -20.74 -1.77 -4.55
C LEU A 35 -19.59 -2.31 -5.43
N GLN A 36 -18.65 -1.46 -5.83
CA GLN A 36 -17.51 -1.89 -6.64
C GLN A 36 -16.46 -2.62 -5.81
N ILE A 37 -16.21 -2.16 -4.58
CA ILE A 37 -15.32 -2.83 -3.64
C ILE A 37 -15.83 -4.25 -3.39
N GLU A 38 -17.14 -4.44 -3.18
CA GLU A 38 -17.75 -5.77 -3.02
C GLU A 38 -17.56 -6.66 -4.27
N ARG A 39 -17.74 -6.09 -5.48
CA ARG A 39 -17.49 -6.83 -6.73
C ARG A 39 -16.03 -7.23 -6.89
N ILE A 40 -15.11 -6.33 -6.53
CA ILE A 40 -13.67 -6.60 -6.55
C ILE A 40 -13.32 -7.65 -5.50
N ALA A 41 -13.95 -7.66 -4.33
CA ALA A 41 -13.77 -8.71 -3.33
C ALA A 41 -14.13 -10.08 -3.91
N GLN A 42 -15.31 -10.21 -4.52
CA GLN A 42 -15.75 -11.44 -5.17
C GLN A 42 -14.82 -11.87 -6.31
N TRP A 43 -14.30 -10.91 -7.08
CA TRP A 43 -13.32 -11.16 -8.12
C TRP A 43 -11.98 -11.67 -7.55
N ILE A 44 -11.45 -11.03 -6.52
CA ILE A 44 -10.21 -11.41 -5.83
C ILE A 44 -10.33 -12.83 -5.26
N ASP A 45 -11.44 -13.15 -4.60
CA ASP A 45 -11.68 -14.47 -4.00
C ASP A 45 -11.81 -15.57 -5.05
N ALA A 46 -12.28 -15.22 -6.26
CA ALA A 46 -12.42 -16.14 -7.38
C ALA A 46 -11.12 -16.31 -8.19
N LEU A 47 -10.04 -15.59 -7.89
CA LEU A 47 -8.79 -15.65 -8.65
C LEU A 47 -8.14 -17.05 -8.52
N PRO A 48 -7.95 -17.80 -9.63
CA PRO A 48 -7.27 -19.09 -9.59
C PRO A 48 -5.76 -18.96 -9.40
N GLN A 49 -5.23 -17.76 -9.70
CA GLN A 49 -3.83 -17.38 -9.56
C GLN A 49 -3.78 -15.85 -9.40
N PRO A 50 -2.68 -15.29 -8.86
CA PRO A 50 -2.57 -13.85 -8.72
C PRO A 50 -2.74 -13.09 -10.04
N ALA A 51 -3.41 -11.95 -9.97
CA ALA A 51 -3.65 -11.04 -11.06
C ALA A 51 -2.74 -9.80 -10.96
N LEU A 52 -2.69 -9.07 -12.07
CA LEU A 52 -1.99 -7.80 -12.18
C LEU A 52 -3.00 -6.71 -12.51
N ILE A 53 -2.95 -5.62 -11.75
CA ILE A 53 -3.69 -4.38 -12.04
C ILE A 53 -2.66 -3.35 -12.51
N GLU A 54 -2.97 -2.62 -13.58
CA GLU A 54 -2.18 -1.49 -14.02
C GLU A 54 -2.76 -0.21 -13.43
N HIS A 55 -1.91 0.67 -12.92
CA HIS A 55 -2.34 1.99 -12.46
C HIS A 55 -2.79 2.80 -13.68
N PRO A 56 -3.95 3.49 -13.63
CA PRO A 56 -4.44 4.21 -14.80
C PRO A 56 -3.62 5.46 -15.16
N LEU A 57 -2.85 6.00 -14.20
CA LEU A 57 -2.19 7.33 -14.33
C LEU A 57 -0.67 7.27 -14.32
N HIS A 58 -0.09 6.23 -13.73
CA HIS A 58 1.34 6.09 -13.50
C HIS A 58 1.81 4.77 -14.10
N PRO A 59 3.10 4.61 -14.44
CA PRO A 59 3.64 3.38 -14.99
C PRO A 59 3.83 2.29 -13.91
N LEU A 60 2.84 2.14 -13.03
CA LEU A 60 2.87 1.25 -11.87
C LEU A 60 1.94 0.06 -12.09
N LYS A 61 2.32 -1.07 -11.50
CA LYS A 61 1.54 -2.30 -11.49
C LYS A 61 1.39 -2.78 -10.06
N MET A 62 0.24 -3.36 -9.75
CA MET A 62 -0.03 -4.00 -8.46
C MET A 62 -0.35 -5.47 -8.67
N TRP A 63 0.34 -6.30 -7.91
CA TRP A 63 0.07 -7.72 -7.73
C TRP A 63 -1.07 -7.89 -6.74
N VAL A 64 -2.11 -8.62 -7.15
CA VAL A 64 -3.28 -8.92 -6.34
C VAL A 64 -3.50 -10.42 -6.31
N ALA A 65 -3.68 -10.99 -5.13
CA ALA A 65 -3.90 -12.42 -4.91
C ALA A 65 -5.10 -12.65 -3.99
N PRO A 66 -5.65 -13.87 -3.92
CA PRO A 66 -6.70 -14.19 -2.96
C PRO A 66 -6.33 -13.74 -1.54
N GLY A 67 -7.26 -13.05 -0.86
CA GLY A 67 -7.05 -12.46 0.46
C GLY A 67 -6.37 -11.08 0.47
N PHE A 68 -6.07 -10.49 -0.68
CA PHE A 68 -5.62 -9.09 -0.78
C PHE A 68 -6.78 -8.12 -0.52
N SER A 69 -6.51 -6.92 0.01
CA SER A 69 -7.56 -5.93 0.31
C SER A 69 -8.31 -5.50 -0.96
N PRO A 70 -9.63 -5.73 -1.05
CA PRO A 70 -10.42 -5.29 -2.20
C PRO A 70 -10.51 -3.76 -2.30
N ARG A 71 -10.49 -3.07 -1.16
CA ARG A 71 -10.48 -1.61 -1.13
C ARG A 71 -9.17 -1.04 -1.68
N MET A 72 -8.03 -1.63 -1.34
CA MET A 72 -6.73 -1.24 -1.93
C MET A 72 -6.69 -1.49 -3.44
N ALA A 73 -7.12 -2.67 -3.87
CA ALA A 73 -7.20 -2.99 -5.30
C ALA A 73 -8.14 -2.02 -6.06
N TYR A 74 -9.28 -1.67 -5.47
CA TYR A 74 -10.21 -0.70 -6.02
C TYR A 74 -9.59 0.68 -6.19
N TYR A 75 -9.05 1.26 -5.11
CA TYR A 75 -8.49 2.61 -5.17
C TYR A 75 -7.24 2.69 -6.06
N PHE A 76 -6.46 1.60 -6.15
CA PHE A 76 -5.36 1.52 -7.09
C PHE A 76 -5.85 1.48 -8.55
N ALA A 77 -6.86 0.67 -8.85
CA ALA A 77 -7.47 0.62 -10.18
C ALA A 77 -8.19 1.92 -10.56
N LEU A 78 -8.67 2.68 -9.57
CA LEU A 78 -9.32 3.98 -9.74
C LEU A 78 -8.31 5.12 -9.91
N GLY A 79 -7.03 4.92 -9.59
CA GLY A 79 -6.00 5.96 -9.63
C GLY A 79 -6.04 6.91 -8.44
N ASP A 80 -6.47 6.45 -7.27
CA ASP A 80 -6.64 7.28 -6.07
C ASP A 80 -5.92 6.71 -4.83
N TYR A 81 -5.30 5.54 -4.96
CA TYR A 81 -4.45 4.97 -3.92
C TYR A 81 -3.10 5.69 -3.89
N GLU A 82 -2.82 6.40 -2.80
CA GLU A 82 -1.59 7.19 -2.58
C GLU A 82 -1.32 8.27 -3.65
N GLU A 83 -2.32 8.66 -4.45
CA GLU A 83 -2.13 9.54 -5.62
C GLU A 83 -1.40 10.86 -5.29
N ALA A 84 -1.73 11.47 -4.15
CA ALA A 84 -1.08 12.70 -3.71
C ALA A 84 0.43 12.51 -3.46
N ASP A 85 0.83 11.36 -2.91
CA ASP A 85 2.23 11.01 -2.69
C ASP A 85 2.93 10.63 -3.99
N LEU A 86 2.24 9.93 -4.90
CA LEU A 86 2.78 9.61 -6.23
C LEU A 86 3.10 10.89 -7.02
N GLU A 87 2.18 11.86 -7.01
CA GLU A 87 2.43 13.16 -7.64
C GLU A 87 3.64 13.89 -7.02
N LEU A 88 3.80 13.85 -5.70
CA LEU A 88 4.92 14.48 -5.01
C LEU A 88 6.24 13.78 -5.32
N ILE A 89 6.24 12.45 -5.37
CA ILE A 89 7.39 11.62 -5.74
C ILE A 89 7.89 12.03 -7.12
N GLU A 90 7.02 12.11 -8.13
CA GLU A 90 7.41 12.49 -9.49
C GLU A 90 7.98 13.91 -9.58
N LYS A 91 7.47 14.84 -8.74
CA LYS A 91 7.90 16.24 -8.72
C LYS A 91 9.22 16.45 -7.96
N LEU A 92 9.47 15.67 -6.91
CA LEU A 92 10.52 15.95 -5.93
C LEU A 92 11.71 14.99 -6.01
N ILE A 93 11.48 13.70 -6.31
CA ILE A 93 12.54 12.69 -6.34
C ILE A 93 13.30 12.78 -7.65
N LYS A 94 14.63 12.84 -7.54
CA LYS A 94 15.53 12.96 -8.68
C LYS A 94 16.40 11.72 -8.80
N ARG A 95 16.86 11.49 -10.03
CA ARG A 95 17.85 10.46 -10.30
C ARG A 95 19.07 10.63 -9.39
N GLY A 96 19.49 9.54 -8.76
CA GLY A 96 20.64 9.48 -7.87
C GLY A 96 20.27 9.64 -6.39
N ASP A 97 19.05 10.06 -6.07
CA ASP A 97 18.59 10.14 -4.68
C ASP A 97 18.57 8.75 -4.03
N ARG A 98 18.81 8.71 -2.72
CA ARG A 98 18.60 7.50 -1.91
C ARG A 98 17.33 7.73 -1.10
N VAL A 99 16.38 6.81 -1.22
CA VAL A 99 15.04 6.99 -0.65
C VAL A 99 14.84 6.00 0.49
N LEU A 100 14.36 6.52 1.61
CA LEU A 100 13.84 5.75 2.74
C LEU A 100 12.35 6.04 2.86
N GLU A 101 11.54 4.98 2.84
CA GLU A 101 10.10 5.03 3.05
C GLU A 101 9.75 4.43 4.41
N CYS A 102 8.87 5.10 5.15
CA CYS A 102 8.41 4.66 6.47
C CYS A 102 6.91 4.37 6.41
N GLY A 103 6.53 3.09 6.56
CA GLY A 103 5.18 2.61 6.29
C GLY A 103 5.02 2.28 4.80
N GLY A 104 5.44 1.09 4.40
CA GLY A 104 5.53 0.71 2.99
C GLY A 104 4.19 0.36 2.34
N GLY A 105 3.17 0.01 3.14
CA GLY A 105 1.86 -0.37 2.62
C GLY A 105 1.96 -1.48 1.57
N ALA A 106 1.37 -1.29 0.39
CA ALA A 106 1.50 -2.22 -0.73
C ALA A 106 2.81 -2.06 -1.55
N GLY A 107 3.69 -1.11 -1.20
CA GLY A 107 4.96 -0.87 -1.88
C GLY A 107 4.87 -0.07 -3.18
N ILE A 108 3.76 0.64 -3.42
CA ILE A 108 3.50 1.37 -4.67
C ILE A 108 4.29 2.67 -4.74
N THR A 109 4.24 3.48 -3.69
CA THR A 109 5.02 4.71 -3.50
C THR A 109 6.52 4.41 -3.54
N GLY A 110 6.99 3.42 -2.78
CA GLY A 110 8.36 2.93 -2.85
C GLY A 110 8.79 2.47 -4.26
N SER A 111 7.91 1.81 -5.01
CA SER A 111 8.18 1.41 -6.41
C SER A 111 8.41 2.64 -7.30
N LEU A 112 7.54 3.65 -7.23
CA LEU A 112 7.69 4.86 -8.03
C LEU A 112 8.93 5.66 -7.63
N ALA A 113 9.21 5.75 -6.33
CA ALA A 113 10.41 6.41 -5.83
C ALA A 113 11.70 5.75 -6.34
N ALA A 114 11.73 4.41 -6.38
CA ALA A 114 12.85 3.66 -6.96
C ALA A 114 12.98 3.90 -8.48
N MET A 115 11.87 3.96 -9.23
CA MET A 115 11.90 4.31 -10.65
C MET A 115 12.48 5.71 -10.90
N CYS A 116 12.00 6.72 -10.18
CA CYS A 116 12.43 8.12 -10.34
C CYS A 116 13.90 8.30 -9.94
N SER A 117 14.30 7.72 -8.80
CA SER A 117 15.68 7.81 -8.30
C SER A 117 16.67 6.94 -9.07
N ARG A 118 16.20 5.86 -9.71
CA ARG A 118 17.02 4.78 -10.30
C ARG A 118 17.95 4.09 -9.30
N ASN A 119 17.57 4.13 -8.03
CA ASN A 119 18.24 3.43 -6.96
C ASN A 119 17.23 2.51 -6.26
N PRO A 120 17.70 1.43 -5.60
CA PRO A 120 16.86 0.68 -4.68
C PRO A 120 16.32 1.60 -3.58
N VAL A 121 15.08 1.35 -3.16
CA VAL A 121 14.44 2.02 -2.03
C VAL A 121 14.63 1.20 -0.76
N THR A 122 14.85 1.85 0.38
CA THR A 122 14.77 1.20 1.69
C THR A 122 13.36 1.43 2.25
N VAL A 123 12.65 0.37 2.63
CA VAL A 123 11.28 0.43 3.13
C VAL A 123 11.26 -0.08 4.57
N VAL A 124 10.75 0.72 5.49
CA VAL A 124 10.56 0.38 6.90
C VAL A 124 9.09 0.05 7.11
N GLU A 125 8.78 -1.23 7.34
CA GLU A 125 7.40 -1.69 7.49
C GLU A 125 7.29 -2.59 8.73
N PRO A 126 6.51 -2.21 9.77
CA PRO A 126 6.34 -3.05 10.95
C PRO A 126 5.45 -4.28 10.70
N ASN A 127 4.53 -4.23 9.74
CA ASN A 127 3.67 -5.35 9.40
C ASN A 127 4.39 -6.35 8.49
N GLN A 128 4.95 -7.39 9.11
CA GLN A 128 5.65 -8.46 8.37
C GLN A 128 4.79 -9.20 7.35
N LEU A 129 3.45 -9.18 7.48
CA LEU A 129 2.56 -9.77 6.46
C LEU A 129 2.62 -9.02 5.13
N MET A 130 2.95 -7.72 5.17
CA MET A 130 3.08 -6.88 3.97
C MET A 130 4.44 -7.04 3.28
N HIS A 131 5.44 -7.64 3.91
CA HIS A 131 6.80 -7.70 3.36
C HIS A 131 6.85 -8.42 2.02
N ALA A 132 6.22 -9.61 1.95
CA ALA A 132 6.14 -10.36 0.69
C ALA A 132 5.36 -9.60 -0.39
N VAL A 133 4.31 -8.85 -0.01
CA VAL A 133 3.53 -8.02 -0.92
C VAL A 133 4.37 -6.87 -1.46
N ILE A 134 5.08 -6.16 -0.59
CA ILE A 134 5.97 -5.04 -0.95
C ILE A 134 7.07 -5.54 -1.90
N GLU A 135 7.80 -6.60 -1.53
CA GLU A 135 8.84 -7.16 -2.41
C GLU A 135 8.29 -7.55 -3.77
N ARG A 136 7.11 -8.19 -3.79
CA ARG A 136 6.48 -8.63 -5.03
C ARG A 136 6.09 -7.47 -5.92
N ASN A 137 5.49 -6.42 -5.35
CA ASN A 137 5.09 -5.23 -6.09
C ASN A 137 6.30 -4.43 -6.59
N VAL A 138 7.33 -4.27 -5.77
CA VAL A 138 8.58 -3.60 -6.18
C VAL A 138 9.26 -4.36 -7.32
N GLN A 139 9.36 -5.69 -7.22
CA GLN A 139 9.92 -6.53 -8.28
C GLN A 139 9.07 -6.52 -9.56
N LEU A 140 7.75 -6.53 -9.44
CA LEU A 140 6.82 -6.47 -10.58
C LEU A 140 7.01 -5.19 -11.40
N ASN A 141 7.49 -4.13 -10.75
CA ASN A 141 7.77 -2.83 -11.33
C ASN A 141 9.25 -2.67 -11.75
N ASP A 142 9.97 -3.78 -11.90
CA ASP A 142 11.39 -3.84 -12.28
C ASP A 142 12.33 -3.07 -11.33
N GLN A 143 11.92 -2.91 -10.07
CA GLN A 143 12.69 -2.22 -9.03
C GLN A 143 13.22 -3.20 -7.98
N ARG A 144 14.02 -2.68 -7.04
CA ARG A 144 14.54 -3.42 -5.89
C ARG A 144 14.30 -2.63 -4.62
N CYS A 145 14.03 -3.33 -3.53
CA CYS A 145 13.95 -2.72 -2.21
C CYS A 145 14.76 -3.49 -1.17
N GLU A 146 15.17 -2.77 -0.13
CA GLU A 146 15.61 -3.35 1.14
C GLU A 146 14.46 -3.17 2.14
N LEU A 147 14.07 -4.25 2.83
CA LEU A 147 13.03 -4.21 3.84
C LEU A 147 13.61 -4.23 5.25
N ILE A 148 13.13 -3.32 6.09
CA ILE A 148 13.46 -3.22 7.50
C ILE A 148 12.19 -3.46 8.31
N ALA A 149 12.18 -4.53 9.09
CA ALA A 149 11.08 -4.90 9.99
C ALA A 149 11.10 -4.03 11.27
N ALA A 150 10.73 -2.76 11.15
CA ALA A 150 10.72 -1.82 12.26
C ALA A 150 9.58 -0.79 12.11
N ALA A 151 9.36 0.00 13.16
CA ALA A 151 8.49 1.16 13.13
C ALA A 151 9.27 2.38 13.63
N VAL A 152 8.97 3.54 13.05
CA VAL A 152 9.53 4.82 13.50
C VAL A 152 8.80 5.26 14.76
N VAL A 153 9.57 5.59 15.79
CA VAL A 153 9.08 6.05 17.09
C VAL A 153 9.69 7.40 17.45
N ALA A 154 9.12 8.08 18.44
CA ALA A 154 9.71 9.30 18.99
C ALA A 154 11.06 9.00 19.66
N ASN A 155 11.96 10.00 19.69
CA ASN A 155 13.31 9.85 20.25
C ASN A 155 13.31 9.46 21.75
N ASP A 156 12.25 9.80 22.48
CA ASP A 156 12.06 9.51 23.90
C ASP A 156 11.24 8.23 24.14
N TYR A 157 10.91 7.47 23.09
CA TYR A 157 10.26 6.18 23.23
C TYR A 157 11.14 5.21 24.02
N VAL A 158 10.58 4.63 25.09
CA VAL A 158 11.27 3.71 25.97
C VAL A 158 10.86 2.28 25.63
N GLY A 159 11.78 1.50 25.07
CA GLY A 159 11.60 0.07 24.77
C GLY A 159 12.10 -0.31 23.38
N ASP A 160 12.34 -1.62 23.18
CA ASP A 160 12.80 -2.18 21.91
C ASP A 160 11.66 -2.83 21.09
N GLU A 161 10.44 -2.87 21.65
CA GLU A 161 9.28 -3.52 21.07
C GLU A 161 8.04 -2.64 21.19
N LEU A 162 7.18 -2.67 20.17
CA LEU A 162 5.86 -2.06 20.19
C LEU A 162 4.80 -3.01 19.63
N THR A 163 3.55 -2.78 20.00
CA THR A 163 2.41 -3.52 19.43
C THR A 163 1.88 -2.78 18.22
N LEU A 164 1.90 -3.44 17.06
CA LEU A 164 1.21 -2.94 15.89
C LEU A 164 -0.23 -3.45 15.91
N HIS A 165 -1.19 -2.54 15.79
CA HIS A 165 -2.59 -2.86 15.63
C HIS A 165 -2.89 -2.96 14.13
N VAL A 166 -3.00 -4.18 13.62
CA VAL A 166 -3.32 -4.44 12.22
C VAL A 166 -4.83 -4.53 12.08
N GLN A 167 -5.42 -3.65 11.25
CA GLN A 167 -6.84 -3.71 10.91
C GLN A 167 -7.07 -4.62 9.70
N ALA A 168 -8.27 -5.21 9.60
CA ALA A 168 -8.62 -6.25 8.63
C ALA A 168 -8.40 -5.87 7.15
N GLU A 169 -8.34 -4.58 6.83
CA GLU A 169 -8.13 -4.08 5.47
C GLU A 169 -6.71 -3.60 5.19
N TYR A 170 -5.75 -3.79 6.12
CA TYR A 170 -4.34 -3.38 6.05
C TYR A 170 -4.08 -1.86 5.92
N TRP A 171 -5.08 -1.11 5.46
CA TRP A 171 -5.17 0.33 5.26
C TRP A 171 -4.89 1.16 6.53
N TRP A 172 -4.96 0.54 7.71
CA TRP A 172 -4.86 1.22 9.00
C TRP A 172 -4.03 0.45 10.02
N SER A 173 -2.85 -0.04 9.63
CA SER A 173 -1.91 -0.54 10.64
C SER A 173 -1.32 0.65 11.38
N SER A 174 -1.59 0.76 12.69
CA SER A 174 -1.11 1.87 13.50
C SER A 174 -0.42 1.37 14.76
N VAL A 175 0.64 2.08 15.16
CA VAL A 175 1.27 1.94 16.48
C VAL A 175 0.48 2.67 17.57
N LEU A 176 -0.48 3.50 17.18
CA LEU A 176 -1.40 4.19 18.09
C LEU A 176 -2.64 3.30 18.27
N ASP A 177 -2.97 2.99 19.52
CA ASP A 177 -4.18 2.22 19.85
C ASP A 177 -5.43 3.04 19.47
N LYS A 178 -6.08 2.63 18.38
CA LYS A 178 -7.38 3.20 17.93
C LYS A 178 -8.56 2.31 18.34
N GLY A 179 -8.36 1.35 19.24
CA GLY A 179 -9.44 0.59 19.87
C GLY A 179 -9.99 -0.61 19.08
N GLN A 180 -9.50 -0.90 17.86
CA GLN A 180 -9.87 -2.11 17.09
C GLN A 180 -8.69 -2.56 16.21
N GLY A 181 -8.23 -3.81 16.37
CA GLY A 181 -7.18 -4.46 15.57
C GLY A 181 -6.51 -5.64 16.28
N SER A 182 -5.96 -6.59 15.51
CA SER A 182 -5.20 -7.73 16.04
C SER A 182 -3.76 -7.31 16.36
N ARG A 183 -3.17 -7.89 17.42
CA ARG A 183 -1.80 -7.60 17.85
C ARG A 183 -0.81 -8.50 17.13
N CYS A 184 0.08 -7.94 16.32
CA CYS A 184 1.23 -8.67 15.81
C CYS A 184 2.53 -8.11 16.42
N ARG A 185 3.41 -9.03 16.84
CA ARG A 185 4.70 -8.73 17.47
C ARG A 185 5.83 -8.88 16.45
N PRO A 186 6.47 -7.81 15.96
CA PRO A 186 7.69 -7.94 15.18
C PRO A 186 8.84 -8.37 16.12
N ARG A 187 9.49 -9.50 15.84
CA ARG A 187 10.75 -9.90 16.49
C ARG A 187 11.92 -9.56 15.58
N SER A 188 13.04 -9.13 16.19
CA SER A 188 14.32 -8.91 15.50
C SER A 188 14.97 -10.21 14.97
N SER A 189 14.45 -11.38 15.34
CA SER A 189 14.90 -12.68 14.82
C SER A 189 13.85 -13.78 15.10
N GLY A 190 13.17 -14.28 14.06
CA GLY A 190 12.25 -15.41 14.12
C GLY A 190 10.81 -15.11 13.69
N SER A 191 10.12 -16.16 13.23
CA SER A 191 8.78 -16.10 12.60
C SER A 191 7.71 -15.43 13.48
N PRO A 192 6.82 -14.60 12.91
CA PRO A 192 5.81 -13.86 13.68
C PRO A 192 4.77 -14.79 14.30
N THR A 193 4.31 -14.44 15.50
CA THR A 193 3.15 -15.05 16.16
C THR A 193 2.08 -13.97 16.29
N CYS A 194 1.02 -14.03 15.46
CA CYS A 194 -0.15 -13.20 15.67
C CYS A 194 -1.10 -13.96 16.61
N LEU A 195 -1.50 -13.31 17.71
CA LEU A 195 -2.50 -13.85 18.64
C LEU A 195 -3.85 -13.24 18.24
N SER A 196 -4.78 -14.08 17.80
CA SER A 196 -6.20 -13.73 17.68
C SER A 196 -6.81 -13.63 19.08
N MET A 197 -7.65 -12.61 19.31
CA MET A 197 -8.68 -12.71 20.36
C MET A 197 -9.83 -13.55 19.86
#